data_AF-A0A544TFP2-F1
#
_entry.id   AF-A0A544TFP2-F1
#
_cell.length_a   1.000
_cell.length_b   1.000
_cell.length_c   1.000
_cell.angle_alpha   90.00
_cell.angle_beta   90.00
_cell.angle_gamma   90.00
#
_symmetry.space_group_name_H-M   'P 1'
#
loop_
_entity.id
_entity.type
_entity.pdbx_description
1 polymer ?
#
loop_
_entity_poly.entity_id
_entity_poly.type
_entity_poly.pdbx_seq_one_letter_code
_entity_poly.pdbx_strand_id
1 'polypeptide(L)' 'MYIPKYFQVTNINEIVEFIEGNSFATIVTTKKGKPIASHLCT' A
#
# COMPACT_ATOMS: atom_id res chain seq x y z
N MET A 1 -12.47 7.90 -3.35
CA MET A 1 -11.10 7.43 -3.05
C MET A 1 -10.14 8.37 -3.77
N TYR A 2 -9.52 9.29 -3.05
CA TYR A 2 -8.57 10.26 -3.63
C TYR A 2 -7.20 9.59 -3.70
N ILE A 3 -6.72 9.30 -4.91
CA ILE A 3 -5.37 8.79 -5.14
C ILE A 3 -4.58 9.96 -5.74
N PRO A 4 -3.59 10.52 -5.03
CA PRO A 4 -2.80 11.63 -5.53
C PRO A 4 -2.04 11.20 -6.80
N LYS A 5 -2.15 11.99 -7.87
CA LYS A 5 -1.64 11.66 -9.21
C LYS A 5 -0.12 11.49 -9.31
N TYR A 6 0.65 11.95 -8.32
CA TYR A 6 2.11 12.14 -8.48
C TYR A 6 2.95 11.78 -7.25
N PHE A 7 2.42 11.00 -6.31
CA PHE A 7 3.22 10.55 -5.16
C PHE A 7 3.53 9.05 -5.29
N GLN A 8 4.58 8.75 -6.05
CA GLN A 8 5.18 7.42 -6.10
C GLN A 8 6.54 7.51 -5.40
N VAL A 9 6.61 6.98 -4.18
CA VAL A 9 7.89 6.75 -3.51
C VAL A 9 8.61 5.65 -4.30
N THR A 10 9.81 5.93 -4.80
CA THR A 10 10.63 4.97 -5.56
C THR A 10 11.62 4.23 -4.68
N ASN A 11 11.84 4.70 -3.46
CA ASN A 11 12.71 4.06 -2.49
C ASN A 11 11.97 2.95 -1.75
N ILE A 12 12.32 1.70 -2.04
CA ILE A 12 11.68 0.54 -1.43
C ILE A 12 11.95 0.43 0.08
N ASN A 13 13.11 0.91 0.56
CA ASN A 13 13.45 0.82 1.99
C ASN A 13 12.55 1.74 2.82
N GLU A 14 12.29 2.95 2.32
CA GLU A 14 11.36 3.90 2.95
C GLU A 14 9.93 3.34 3.03
N ILE A 15 9.49 2.62 1.99
CA ILE A 15 8.18 1.97 1.96
C ILE A 15 8.11 0.86 3.02
N VAL A 16 9.15 0.04 3.16
CA VAL A 16 9.20 -1.04 4.15
C VAL A 16 9.21 -0.47 5.56
N GLU A 17 10.07 0.50 5.86
CA GLU A 17 10.13 1.17 7.17
C GLU A 17 8.79 1.84 7.53
N PHE A 18 8.12 2.46 6.55
CA PHE A 18 6.80 3.05 6.75
C PHE A 18 5.74 1.98 7.10
N ILE A 19 5.75 0.84 6.42
CA ILE A 19 4.80 -0.26 6.69
C ILE A 19 5.07 -0.87 8.07
N GLU A 20 6.33 -1.11 8.42
CA GLU A 20 6.71 -1.65 9.73
C GLU A 20 6.39 -0.67 10.89
N GLY A 21 6.56 0.63 10.66
CA GLY A 21 6.28 1.67 11.65
C GLY A 21 4.79 2.01 11.82
N ASN A 22 3.93 1.61 10.89
CA ASN A 22 2.49 1.87 10.93
C ASN A 22 1.71 0.55 10.98
N SER A 23 1.19 0.18 12.15
CA SER A 23 0.45 -1.07 12.40
C SER A 23 -0.91 -1.19 11.69
N PHE A 24 -1.18 -0.38 10.67
CA PHE A 24 -2.39 -0.43 9.87
C PHE A 24 -2.11 0.02 8.43
N ALA A 25 -2.13 -0.92 7.50
CA ALA A 25 -2.07 -0.63 6.07
C ALA A 25 -3.19 -1.35 5.31
N THR A 26 -3.67 -0.75 4.22
CA THR A 26 -4.61 -1.39 3.29
C THR A 26 -3.91 -1.56 1.95
N ILE A 27 -3.57 -2.79 1.59
CA ILE A 27 -2.99 -3.12 0.29
C ILE A 27 -4.10 -3.37 -0.71
N VAL A 28 -4.06 -2.67 -1.84
CA VAL A 28 -4.96 -2.93 -2.98
C VAL A 28 -4.18 -3.66 -4.06
N THR A 29 -4.60 -4.88 -4.37
CA THR A 29 -4.05 -5.70 -5.46
C THR A 29 -5.13 -6.01 -6.49
N THR A 30 -4.74 -6.53 -7.65
CA THR A 30 -5.68 -6.92 -8.71
C THR A 30 -5.48 -8.38 -9.07
N LYS A 31 -6.54 -9.20 -9.00
CA LYS A 31 -6.51 -10.61 -9.44
C LYS A 31 -7.56 -10.81 -10.53
N LYS A 32 -7.11 -11.20 -11.73
CA LYS A 32 -7.98 -11.38 -12.92
C LYS A 32 -8.84 -10.14 -13.22
N GLY A 33 -8.26 -8.95 -13.09
CA GLY A 33 -8.97 -7.68 -13.29
C GLY A 33 -9.92 -7.27 -12.16
N LYS A 34 -10.11 -8.10 -11.12
CA LYS A 34 -10.89 -7.74 -9.93
C LYS A 34 -9.98 -7.13 -8.87
N PRO A 35 -10.29 -5.93 -8.35
CA PRO A 35 -9.54 -5.36 -7.23
C PRO A 35 -9.82 -6.14 -5.94
N ILE A 36 -8.78 -6.33 -5.14
CA ILE A 36 -8.79 -6.96 -3.83
C ILE A 36 -8.13 -5.99 -2.86
N ALA A 37 -8.84 -5.59 -1.80
CA ALA A 37 -8.27 -4.85 -0.68
C ALA A 37 -7.95 -5.83 0.46
N SER A 38 -6.80 -5.69 1.09
CA SER A 38 -6.35 -6.51 2.21
C SER A 38 -5.78 -5.61 3.30
N HIS A 39 -6.28 -5.78 4.52
CA HIS A 39 -5.73 -5.11 5.68
C HIS A 39 -4.52 -5.89 6.19
N LEU A 40 -3.38 -5.20 6.32
CA LEU A 40 -2.26 -5.71 7.09
C LEU A 40 -2.48 -5.32 8.55
N CYS A 41 -2.73 -6.33 9.37
CA CYS A 41 -2.58 -6.27 10.82
C CYS A 41 -1.43 -7.21 11.16
N THR A 42 -0.27 -6.64 11.47
CA THR A 42 0.88 -7.33 12.07
C THR A 42 0.82 -7.18 13.58
#